data_AF-A0A849QPD9-F1
#
_entry.id   AF-A0A849QPD9-F1
#
_cell.length_a   1.000
_cell.length_b   1.000
_cell.length_c   1.000
_cell.angle_alpha   90.00
_cell.angle_beta   90.00
_cell.angle_gamma   90.00
#
_symmetry.space_group_name_H-M   'P 1'
#
loop_
_entity.id
_entity.type
_entity.pdbx_description
1 polymer ?
#
loop_
_entity_poly.entity_id
_entity_poly.type
_entity_poly.pdbx_seq_one_letter_code
_entity_poly.pdbx_strand_id
1 'polypeptide(L)'
;MKTFNLYQDFSNPAEKAQHDKLIALVDNMLELKKKYHEARMGRDKELYERQIKIIDAQIDRLVYELYGLTEEEVKVVAMGSGKK
;
A
#
# COMPACT_ATOMS: atom_id res chain seq x y z
N MET A 1 1.07 4.39 23.48
CA MET A 1 0.62 4.90 22.16
C MET A 1 1.79 5.65 21.55
N LYS A 2 2.49 5.08 20.57
CA LYS A 2 3.46 5.86 19.80
C LYS A 2 2.65 6.86 18.97
N THR A 3 2.93 8.14 19.17
CA THR A 3 2.35 9.24 18.40
C THR A 3 2.60 9.01 16.91
N PHE A 4 1.53 9.04 16.11
CA PHE A 4 1.57 9.08 14.64
C PHE A 4 2.43 10.28 14.22
N ASN A 5 3.68 10.05 13.84
CA ASN A 5 4.56 11.13 13.44
C ASN A 5 4.34 11.41 11.94
N LEU A 6 3.54 12.44 11.65
CA LEU A 6 3.16 12.92 10.31
C LEU A 6 4.28 13.72 9.60
N TYR A 7 5.55 13.53 9.97
CA TYR A 7 6.66 14.29 9.41
C TYR A 7 7.56 13.38 8.57
N GLN A 8 7.17 13.18 7.30
CA GLN A 8 8.12 12.79 6.26
C GLN A 8 9.05 13.97 5.96
N ASP A 9 10.36 13.74 5.95
CA ASP A 9 11.31 14.76 5.55
C ASP A 9 11.52 14.70 4.03
N PHE A 10 10.79 15.54 3.30
CA PHE A 10 10.92 15.65 1.84
C PHE A 10 12.29 16.18 1.37
N SER A 11 13.13 16.64 2.30
CA SER A 11 14.52 17.02 2.02
C SER A 11 15.42 15.78 1.93
N ASN A 12 15.00 14.64 2.51
CA ASN A 12 15.67 13.36 2.33
C ASN A 12 15.26 12.75 0.99
N PRO A 13 16.19 12.61 0.02
CA PRO A 13 15.86 12.09 -1.31
C PRO A 13 15.34 10.65 -1.29
N ALA A 14 15.71 9.84 -0.28
CA ALA A 14 15.22 8.48 -0.15
C ALA A 14 13.74 8.43 0.29
N GLU A 15 13.38 9.20 1.33
CA GLU A 15 12.00 9.31 1.80
C GLU A 15 11.10 9.92 0.72
N LYS A 16 11.59 10.95 0.02
CA LYS A 16 10.89 11.55 -1.12
C LYS A 16 10.66 10.54 -2.24
N ALA A 17 11.68 9.77 -2.62
CA ALA A 17 11.53 8.75 -3.67
C ALA A 17 10.51 7.66 -3.30
N GLN A 18 10.47 7.25 -2.02
CA GLN A 18 9.48 6.30 -1.53
C GLN A 18 8.07 6.91 -1.52
N HIS A 19 7.93 8.16 -1.11
CA HIS A 19 6.66 8.90 -1.19
C HIS A 19 6.15 9.03 -2.62
N ASP A 20 7.02 9.46 -3.55
CA ASP A 20 6.65 9.63 -4.96
C ASP A 20 6.22 8.30 -5.58
N LYS A 21 6.88 7.20 -5.19
CA LYS A 21 6.49 5.84 -5.57
C LYS A 21 5.12 5.45 -5.00
N LEU A 22 4.81 5.83 -3.76
CA LEU A 22 3.51 5.57 -3.13
C LEU A 22 2.39 6.30 -3.88
N ILE A 23 2.60 7.59 -4.20
CA ILE A 23 1.64 8.38 -5.00
C ILE A 23 1.39 7.70 -6.35
N ALA A 24 2.45 7.32 -7.07
CA ALA A 24 2.31 6.68 -8.38
C ALA A 24 1.52 5.37 -8.32
N LEU A 25 1.69 4.57 -7.26
CA LEU A 25 0.92 3.34 -7.06
C LEU A 25 -0.55 3.64 -6.76
N VAL A 26 -0.84 4.64 -5.92
CA VAL A 26 -2.21 5.05 -5.60
C VAL A 26 -2.94 5.57 -6.84
N ASP A 27 -2.28 6.42 -7.64
CA ASP A 27 -2.84 6.95 -8.88
C ASP A 27 -3.19 5.82 -9.85
N ASN A 28 -2.27 4.86 -10.04
CA ASN A 28 -2.52 3.70 -10.89
C ASN A 28 -3.67 2.82 -10.36
N MET A 29 -3.75 2.61 -9.04
CA MET A 29 -4.89 1.90 -8.44
C MET A 29 -6.23 2.61 -8.73
N LEU A 30 -6.29 3.94 -8.66
CA LEU A 30 -7.50 4.70 -8.95
C LEU A 30 -7.91 4.57 -10.42
N GLU A 31 -6.95 4.64 -11.34
CA GLU A 31 -7.20 4.43 -12.77
C GLU A 31 -7.70 3.02 -13.07
N LEU A 32 -7.09 1.99 -12.46
CA LEU A 32 -7.54 0.61 -12.63
C LEU A 32 -8.94 0.37 -12.06
N LYS A 33 -9.26 0.94 -10.90
CA LYS A 33 -10.61 0.87 -10.33
C LYS A 33 -11.63 1.52 -11.26
N LYS A 34 -11.31 2.67 -11.86
CA LYS A 34 -12.16 3.29 -12.88
C LYS A 34 -12.37 2.37 -14.08
N LYS A 35 -11.30 1.81 -14.66
CA LYS A 35 -11.37 0.85 -15.78
C LYS A 35 -12.18 -0.40 -15.43
N TYR A 36 -12.04 -0.92 -14.21
CA TYR A 36 -12.84 -2.04 -13.71
C TYR A 36 -14.35 -1.74 -13.70
N HIS A 37 -14.72 -0.54 -13.24
CA HIS A 37 -16.12 -0.11 -13.22
C HIS A 37 -16.69 0.16 -14.62
N GLU A 38 -15.87 0.67 -15.55
CA GLU A 38 -16.26 0.94 -16.94
C GLU A 38 -16.30 -0.33 -17.82
N ALA A 39 -15.56 -1.38 -17.44
CA ALA A 39 -15.47 -2.61 -18.19
C ALA A 39 -16.83 -3.31 -18.34
N ARG A 40 -17.18 -3.68 -19.57
CA ARG A 40 -18.41 -4.42 -19.89
C ARG A 40 -18.19 -5.93 -20.00
N MET A 41 -16.96 -6.35 -20.28
CA MET A 41 -16.59 -7.76 -20.44
C MET A 41 -16.07 -8.34 -19.12
N GLY A 42 -16.52 -9.55 -18.77
CA GLY A 42 -16.07 -10.24 -17.55
C GLY A 42 -14.56 -10.46 -17.50
N ARG A 43 -13.95 -10.84 -18.64
CA ARG A 43 -12.48 -11.04 -18.74
C ARG A 43 -11.69 -9.76 -18.44
N ASP A 44 -12.17 -8.60 -18.87
CA ASP A 44 -11.51 -7.32 -18.60
C ASP A 44 -11.63 -6.96 -17.11
N LYS A 45 -12.79 -7.22 -16.50
CA LYS A 45 -12.98 -7.06 -15.05
C LYS A 45 -12.02 -7.95 -14.26
N GLU A 46 -11.90 -9.23 -14.60
CA GLU A 46 -10.95 -10.14 -13.95
C GLU A 46 -9.50 -9.67 -14.09
N LEU A 47 -9.13 -9.17 -15.28
CA LEU A 47 -7.81 -8.61 -15.54
C LEU A 47 -7.53 -7.38 -14.66
N TYR A 48 -8.46 -6.43 -14.59
CA TYR A 48 -8.30 -5.24 -13.75
C TYR A 48 -8.31 -5.59 -12.25
N GLU A 49 -9.16 -6.53 -11.82
CA GLU A 49 -9.21 -6.98 -10.43
C GLU A 49 -7.86 -7.60 -9.99
N ARG A 50 -7.24 -8.44 -10.83
CA ARG A 50 -5.91 -8.99 -10.56
C ARG A 50 -4.86 -7.89 -10.43
N GLN A 51 -4.87 -6.92 -11.34
CA GLN A 51 -3.92 -5.79 -11.29
C GLN A 51 -4.13 -4.94 -10.03
N ILE A 52 -5.38 -4.68 -9.64
CA ILE A 52 -5.70 -3.95 -8.40
C ILE A 52 -5.12 -4.68 -7.19
N LYS A 53 -5.31 -6.01 -7.09
CA LYS A 53 -4.73 -6.82 -5.99
C LYS A 53 -3.20 -6.77 -5.95
N ILE A 54 -2.55 -6.73 -7.11
CA ILE A 54 -1.09 -6.62 -7.20
C ILE A 54 -0.60 -5.25 -6.74
N ILE A 55 -1.32 -4.16 -7.08
CA ILE A 55 -0.95 -2.81 -6.63
C ILE A 55 -1.23 -2.64 -5.14
N ASP A 56 -2.34 -3.16 -4.64
CA ASP A 56 -2.70 -3.16 -3.21
C ASP A 56 -1.58 -3.75 -2.36
N ALA A 57 -1.08 -4.94 -2.73
CA ALA A 57 0.05 -5.58 -2.05
C ALA A 57 1.37 -4.78 -2.14
N GLN A 58 1.59 -4.04 -3.24
CA GLN A 58 2.76 -3.18 -3.37
C GLN A 58 2.65 -1.93 -2.48
N ILE A 59 1.44 -1.36 -2.38
CA ILE A 59 1.15 -0.23 -1.50
C ILE A 59 1.35 -0.65 -0.06
N ASP A 60 0.77 -1.78 0.35
CA ASP A 60 0.97 -2.32 1.71
C ASP A 60 2.45 -2.43 2.05
N ARG A 61 3.22 -3.09 1.19
CA ARG A 61 4.66 -3.26 1.39
C ARG A 61 5.40 -1.93 1.50
N LEU A 62 5.07 -0.97 0.64
CA LEU A 62 5.71 0.35 0.65
C LEU A 62 5.31 1.18 1.88
N VAL A 63 4.07 1.05 2.34
CA VAL A 63 3.59 1.64 3.60
C VAL A 63 4.36 1.02 4.77
N TYR A 64 4.52 -0.30 4.83
CA TYR A 64 5.35 -0.96 5.84
C TYR A 64 6.80 -0.44 5.85
N GLU A 65 7.40 -0.31 4.66
CA GLU A 65 8.76 0.23 4.49
C GLU A 65 8.87 1.70 4.96
N LEU A 66 7.88 2.55 4.61
CA LEU A 66 7.85 3.96 4.97
C LEU A 66 7.65 4.21 6.47
N TYR A 67 6.85 3.37 7.14
CA TYR A 67 6.61 3.50 8.58
C TYR A 67 7.65 2.79 9.44
N GLY A 68 8.67 2.16 8.84
CA GLY A 68 9.75 1.53 9.58
C GLY A 68 9.26 0.45 10.54
N LEU A 69 8.18 -0.26 10.17
CA LEU A 69 7.74 -1.47 10.88
C LEU A 69 8.81 -2.53 10.65
N THR A 70 9.85 -2.51 11.47
CA THR A 70 10.86 -3.57 11.53
C THR A 70 10.17 -4.89 11.88
N GLU A 71 10.83 -6.02 11.62
CA GLU A 71 10.32 -7.37 11.91
C GLU A 71 9.76 -7.55 13.35
N GLU A 72 10.13 -6.66 14.27
CA GLU A 72 9.65 -6.61 15.66
C GLU A 72 8.17 -6.24 15.80
N GLU A 73 7.62 -5.33 14.97
CA GLU A 73 6.20 -4.93 15.09
C GLU A 73 5.26 -5.91 14.36
N VAL A 74 5.74 -6.65 13.34
CA VAL A 74 5.01 -7.77 12.69
C VAL A 74 4.78 -8.93 13.67
N LYS A 75 5.77 -9.23 14.54
CA LYS A 75 5.64 -10.26 15.59
C LYS A 75 4.55 -9.93 16.61
N VAL A 76 4.35 -8.66 16.95
CA VAL A 76 3.32 -8.27 17.92
C VAL A 76 1.91 -8.50 17.37
N VAL A 77 1.69 -8.28 16.07
CA VAL A 77 0.42 -8.59 15.42
C VAL A 77 0.21 -10.11 15.30
N ALA A 78 1.26 -10.88 14.97
CA ALA A 78 1.19 -12.34 14.88
C ALA A 78 0.97 -13.02 16.26
N MET A 79 1.45 -12.43 17.35
CA MET A 79 1.24 -12.94 18.72
C MET A 79 -0.04 -12.40 19.38
N GLY A 80 -0.75 -11.45 18.76
CA GLY A 80 -1.95 -10.82 19.30
C GLY A 80 -3.25 -11.61 19.10
N SER A 81 -3.26 -12.67 18.30
CA SER A 81 -4.45 -13.54 18.12
C SER A 81 -4.55 -14.69 19.14
N GLY A 82 -3.70 -14.69 20.17
CA GLY A 82 -3.73 -15.67 21.26
C GLY A 82 -4.14 -15.05 22.59
N LYS A 83 -5.44 -14.75 22.75
CA LYS A 83 -6.25 -14.76 23.99
C LYS A 83 -7.34 -13.69 23.95
N LYS A 84 -8.56 -14.13 23.67
CA LYS A 84 -9.61 -14.18 24.69
C LYS A 84 -10.53 -15.35 24.40
#